data_AF-A0A1L9WQJ0-F1
#
_entry.id   AF-A0A1L9WQJ0-F1
#
_cell.length_a   1.000
_cell.length_b   1.000
_cell.length_c   1.000
_cell.angle_alpha   90.00
_cell.angle_beta   90.00
_cell.angle_gamma   90.00
#
_symmetry.space_group_name_H-M   'P 1'
#
loop_
_entity.id
_entity.type
_entity.pdbx_description
1 polymer ?
#
loop_
_entity_poly.entity_id
_entity_poly.type
_entity_poly.pdbx_seq_one_letter_code
_entity_poly.pdbx_strand_id
1 'polypeptide(L)'
;MGNFKGFCCHVQGIMNLLEWRQGVADPTIKSLLASWMQIRYVVWWARAYFSSVEVHQQLPAIPLPVSLVKDLPHTRHGRRVLVLGIMCESHRLNFNAVFQYCRGQINPQRTGESSATCISRLRQQAAKLDEWLAYLPPAEQPIYGPSDPTGSPTIHFSSHDAALNYAYHVVARIMQCSDFLTLLQNPHSTLLDHEPQEEDAWVQTLVRIVQGTDMQTSLTRNSYTIGFTGLLLAGILRCRSLSVGLEIEQWLQTLLDLQPTEEGAFPVYQTLSVVQAINRQRAVGRDVFAVTQPVDDGGGSPKVTAYNSQSISCLMFYGYCRQMG
;
A
#
# COMPACT_ATOMS: atom_id res chain seq x y z
N MET A 1 10.80 -11.84 -9.25
CA MET A 1 11.27 -13.21 -8.92
C MET A 1 10.12 -14.23 -8.90
N GLY A 2 10.25 -15.36 -9.63
CA GLY A 2 9.16 -16.29 -9.97
C GLY A 2 8.95 -17.52 -9.06
N ASN A 3 9.76 -17.73 -8.02
CA ASN A 3 9.52 -18.78 -7.00
C ASN A 3 9.78 -18.19 -5.62
N PHE A 4 8.73 -18.06 -4.79
CA PHE A 4 8.81 -17.42 -3.47
C PHE A 4 9.77 -18.15 -2.53
N LYS A 5 9.81 -19.49 -2.57
CA LYS A 5 10.72 -20.29 -1.74
C LYS A 5 12.18 -20.11 -2.15
N GLY A 6 12.45 -20.11 -3.46
CA GLY A 6 13.79 -19.82 -3.99
C GLY A 6 14.23 -18.38 -3.69
N PHE A 7 13.32 -17.41 -3.87
CA PHE A 7 13.58 -16.01 -3.54
C PHE A 7 13.86 -15.83 -2.04
N CYS A 8 13.07 -16.41 -1.15
CA CYS A 8 13.31 -16.35 0.30
C CYS A 8 14.68 -16.94 0.68
N CYS A 9 15.11 -18.02 0.04
CA CYS A 9 16.45 -18.57 0.26
C CYS A 9 17.56 -17.60 -0.15
N HIS A 10 17.47 -17.00 -1.35
CA HIS A 10 18.43 -15.99 -1.79
C HIS A 10 18.39 -14.72 -0.94
N VAL A 11 17.20 -14.30 -0.52
CA VAL A 11 17.03 -13.17 0.39
C VAL A 11 17.72 -13.44 1.71
N GLN A 12 17.51 -14.61 2.30
CA GLN A 12 18.17 -14.96 3.56
C GLN A 12 19.69 -15.03 3.38
N GLY A 13 20.18 -15.57 2.26
CA GLY A 13 21.60 -15.60 1.94
C GLY A 13 22.21 -14.19 1.83
N ILE A 14 21.54 -13.28 1.12
CA ILE A 14 21.98 -11.88 0.97
C ILE A 14 21.92 -11.15 2.32
N MET A 15 20.84 -11.32 3.09
CA MET A 15 20.72 -10.71 4.42
C MET A 15 21.84 -11.20 5.34
N ASN A 16 22.06 -12.51 5.41
CA ASN A 16 23.13 -13.10 6.20
C ASN A 16 24.50 -12.58 5.76
N LEU A 17 24.73 -12.41 4.46
CA LEU A 17 25.99 -11.88 3.91
C LEU A 17 26.20 -10.40 4.29
N LEU A 18 25.17 -9.56 4.08
CA LEU A 18 25.24 -8.12 4.35
C LEU A 18 25.28 -7.79 5.85
N GLU A 19 24.71 -8.66 6.69
CA GLU A 19 24.76 -8.55 8.15
C GLU A 19 25.96 -9.29 8.77
N TRP A 20 26.74 -10.05 7.98
CA TRP A 20 27.92 -10.77 8.49
C TRP A 20 29.01 -9.77 8.94
N ARG A 21 29.53 -10.02 10.16
CA ARG A 21 30.61 -9.34 10.92
C ARG A 21 31.32 -8.16 10.22
N GLN A 22 31.33 -7.02 10.92
CA GLN A 22 32.02 -5.75 10.60
C GLN A 22 31.50 -4.97 9.38
N GLY A 23 30.78 -5.61 8.45
CA GLY A 23 30.22 -4.92 7.29
C GLY A 23 29.18 -3.84 7.62
N VAL A 24 28.46 -4.01 8.74
CA VAL A 24 27.44 -3.07 9.20
C VAL A 24 27.98 -1.68 9.55
N ALA A 25 29.27 -1.53 9.88
CA ALA A 25 29.84 -0.20 10.14
C ALA A 25 30.19 0.54 8.83
N ASP A 26 30.39 -0.18 7.73
CA ASP A 26 30.77 0.39 6.43
C ASP A 26 29.56 1.13 5.80
N PRO A 27 29.69 2.43 5.47
CA PRO A 27 28.61 3.20 4.84
C PRO A 27 28.16 2.62 3.49
N THR A 28 29.05 1.96 2.74
CA THR A 28 28.75 1.31 1.46
C THR A 28 27.82 0.12 1.66
N ILE A 29 28.12 -0.72 2.66
CA ILE A 29 27.30 -1.88 2.99
C ILE A 29 25.94 -1.44 3.55
N LYS A 30 25.89 -0.37 4.36
CA LYS A 30 24.62 0.23 4.80
C LYS A 30 23.77 0.71 3.62
N SER A 31 24.37 1.37 2.64
CA SER A 31 23.68 1.83 1.43
C SER A 31 23.16 0.68 0.57
N LEU A 32 23.97 -0.37 0.40
CA LEU A 32 23.57 -1.61 -0.29
C LEU A 32 22.41 -2.30 0.44
N LEU A 33 22.49 -2.40 1.76
CA LEU A 33 21.43 -3.01 2.58
C LEU A 33 20.14 -2.19 2.53
N ALA A 34 20.21 -0.85 2.59
CA ALA A 34 19.04 0.01 2.42
C ALA A 34 18.38 -0.18 1.04
N SER A 35 19.19 -0.20 -0.02
CA SER A 35 18.71 -0.46 -1.39
C SER A 35 18.08 -1.84 -1.53
N TRP A 36 18.69 -2.85 -0.92
CA TRP A 36 18.15 -4.20 -0.85
C TRP A 36 16.80 -4.23 -0.13
N MET A 37 16.67 -3.55 1.00
CA MET A 37 15.41 -3.45 1.74
C MET A 37 14.31 -2.78 0.91
N GLN A 38 14.61 -1.70 0.16
CA GLN A 38 13.63 -1.12 -0.77
C GLN A 38 13.13 -2.15 -1.78
N ILE A 39 14.03 -2.88 -2.44
CA ILE A 39 13.64 -3.92 -3.43
C ILE A 39 12.74 -4.97 -2.77
N ARG A 40 13.07 -5.40 -1.54
CA ARG A 40 12.24 -6.36 -0.79
C ARG A 40 10.83 -5.82 -0.55
N TYR A 41 10.68 -4.56 -0.18
CA TYR A 41 9.36 -3.94 0.02
C TYR A 41 8.59 -3.82 -1.30
N VAL A 42 9.23 -3.43 -2.39
CA VAL A 42 8.60 -3.38 -3.73
C VAL A 42 8.09 -4.75 -4.14
N VAL A 43 8.92 -5.79 -4.01
CA VAL A 43 8.53 -7.17 -4.35
C VAL A 43 7.42 -7.68 -3.45
N TRP A 44 7.49 -7.39 -2.15
CA TRP A 44 6.44 -7.74 -1.20
C TRP A 44 5.10 -7.09 -1.56
N TRP A 45 5.13 -5.80 -1.86
CA TRP A 45 3.95 -5.02 -2.23
C TRP A 45 3.34 -5.53 -3.53
N ALA A 46 4.17 -5.72 -4.56
CA ALA A 46 3.75 -6.32 -5.81
C ALA A 46 3.01 -7.64 -5.56
N ARG A 47 3.57 -8.51 -4.71
CA ARG A 47 2.96 -9.81 -4.39
C ARG A 47 1.71 -9.75 -3.54
N ALA A 48 1.49 -8.69 -2.77
CA ALA A 48 0.26 -8.58 -2.00
C ALA A 48 -0.95 -8.45 -2.95
N TYR A 49 -0.90 -7.56 -3.93
CA TYR A 49 -2.07 -7.31 -4.77
C TYR A 49 -2.28 -8.40 -5.82
N PHE A 50 -3.55 -8.75 -6.05
CA PHE A 50 -3.96 -9.81 -6.97
C PHE A 50 -3.36 -11.18 -6.65
N SER A 51 -3.07 -11.47 -5.38
CA SER A 51 -2.70 -12.80 -4.93
C SER A 51 -3.92 -13.54 -4.36
N SER A 52 -3.77 -14.84 -4.05
CA SER A 52 -4.81 -15.60 -3.37
C SER A 52 -4.82 -15.34 -1.87
N VAL A 53 -5.91 -15.76 -1.22
CA VAL A 53 -6.05 -15.65 0.24
C VAL A 53 -4.93 -16.40 0.98
N GLU A 54 -4.50 -17.55 0.46
CA GLU A 54 -3.44 -18.37 1.04
C GLU A 54 -2.10 -17.63 1.04
N VAL A 55 -1.79 -16.91 -0.05
CA VAL A 55 -0.58 -16.08 -0.15
C VAL A 55 -0.62 -15.00 0.92
N HIS A 56 -1.72 -14.27 1.05
CA HIS A 56 -1.87 -13.22 2.05
C HIS A 56 -1.70 -13.71 3.48
N GLN A 57 -2.18 -14.91 3.80
CA GLN A 57 -2.00 -15.54 5.11
C GLN A 57 -0.54 -15.89 5.42
N GLN A 58 0.25 -16.13 4.38
CA GLN A 58 1.65 -16.50 4.48
C GLN A 58 2.60 -15.33 4.22
N LEU A 59 2.09 -14.14 3.86
CA LEU A 59 2.92 -12.96 3.62
C LEU A 59 3.68 -12.59 4.91
N PRO A 60 5.01 -12.70 4.92
CA PRO A 60 5.78 -12.45 6.13
C PRO A 60 5.91 -10.94 6.38
N ALA A 61 6.09 -10.57 7.65
CA ALA A 61 6.62 -9.26 7.98
C ALA A 61 8.07 -9.15 7.46
N ILE A 62 8.47 -7.95 7.03
CA ILE A 62 9.84 -7.67 6.60
C ILE A 62 10.47 -6.71 7.61
N PRO A 63 11.14 -7.24 8.65
CA PRO A 63 11.76 -6.40 9.67
C PRO A 63 12.93 -5.62 9.07
N LEU A 64 13.08 -4.37 9.51
CA LEU A 64 14.27 -3.59 9.24
C LEU A 64 15.43 -4.11 10.10
N PRO A 65 16.63 -4.27 9.53
CA PRO A 65 17.84 -4.57 10.29
C PRO A 65 18.09 -3.50 11.35
N VAL A 66 18.29 -3.92 12.61
CA VAL A 66 18.56 -3.02 13.75
C VAL A 66 19.76 -2.11 13.47
N SER A 67 20.72 -2.64 12.72
CA SER A 67 21.90 -1.94 12.22
C SER A 67 21.60 -0.69 11.39
N LEU A 68 20.50 -0.68 10.65
CA LEU A 68 20.13 0.44 9.78
C LEU A 68 19.28 1.48 10.51
N VAL A 69 18.50 1.08 11.51
CA VAL A 69 17.44 1.92 12.10
C VAL A 69 17.95 3.31 12.53
N LYS A 70 19.17 3.40 13.07
CA LYS A 70 19.73 4.67 13.56
C LYS A 70 20.15 5.65 12.44
N ASP A 71 20.61 5.16 11.30
CA ASP A 71 21.21 6.01 10.26
C ASP A 71 20.20 6.38 9.16
N LEU A 72 19.16 5.57 8.98
CA LEU A 72 18.17 5.76 7.93
C LEU A 72 17.45 7.12 7.96
N PRO A 73 17.07 7.71 9.12
CA PRO A 73 16.33 8.98 9.14
C PRO A 73 17.08 10.14 8.48
N HIS A 74 18.41 10.08 8.43
CA HIS A 74 19.26 11.19 8.00
C HIS A 74 19.42 11.31 6.48
N THR A 75 19.12 10.27 5.72
CA THR A 75 19.23 10.28 4.25
C THR A 75 17.86 10.16 3.61
N ARG A 76 17.67 10.75 2.41
CA ARG A 76 16.40 10.63 1.66
C ARG A 76 16.05 9.17 1.36
N HIS A 77 17.04 8.39 0.93
CA HIS A 77 16.87 6.97 0.65
C HIS A 77 16.54 6.18 1.90
N GLY A 78 17.22 6.48 3.02
CA GLY A 78 16.92 5.83 4.28
C GLY A 78 15.51 6.13 4.78
N ARG A 79 15.06 7.39 4.70
CA ARG A 79 13.66 7.77 4.97
C ARG A 79 12.68 7.01 4.08
N ARG A 80 12.96 6.83 2.79
CA ARG A 80 12.13 6.02 1.88
C ARG A 80 12.01 4.58 2.38
N VAL A 81 13.12 3.95 2.76
CA VAL A 81 13.13 2.58 3.27
C VAL A 81 12.34 2.44 4.58
N LEU A 82 12.44 3.42 5.48
CA LEU A 82 11.66 3.46 6.73
C LEU A 82 10.16 3.51 6.47
N VAL A 83 9.71 4.48 5.66
CA VAL A 83 8.27 4.65 5.39
C VAL A 83 7.69 3.46 4.62
N LEU A 84 8.45 2.86 3.70
CA LEU A 84 8.06 1.62 3.02
C LEU A 84 7.86 0.45 3.99
N GLY A 85 8.77 0.29 4.96
CA GLY A 85 8.66 -0.75 5.97
C GLY A 85 7.43 -0.58 6.86
N ILE A 86 7.16 0.65 7.30
CA ILE A 86 5.96 1.00 8.07
C ILE A 86 4.71 0.73 7.22
N MET A 87 4.66 1.22 5.98
CA MET A 87 3.52 1.05 5.07
C MET A 87 3.21 -0.42 4.81
N CYS A 88 4.22 -1.25 4.52
CA CYS A 88 4.03 -2.67 4.23
C CYS A 88 3.51 -3.42 5.47
N GLU A 89 4.05 -3.16 6.66
CA GLU A 89 3.58 -3.82 7.89
C GLU A 89 2.17 -3.33 8.28
N SER A 90 1.87 -2.04 8.15
CA SER A 90 0.52 -1.50 8.33
C SER A 90 -0.48 -2.15 7.36
N HIS A 91 -0.12 -2.26 6.08
CA HIS A 91 -0.94 -2.96 5.09
C HIS A 91 -1.16 -4.43 5.50
N ARG A 92 -0.11 -5.17 5.87
CA ARG A 92 -0.20 -6.57 6.28
C ARG A 92 -1.15 -6.77 7.47
N LEU A 93 -1.03 -5.93 8.50
CA LEU A 93 -1.85 -6.00 9.70
C LEU A 93 -3.32 -5.68 9.38
N ASN A 94 -3.54 -4.56 8.69
CA ASN A 94 -4.86 -4.10 8.32
C ASN A 94 -5.57 -5.13 7.42
N PHE A 95 -4.91 -5.57 6.35
CA PHE A 95 -5.42 -6.57 5.44
C PHE A 95 -5.77 -7.87 6.17
N ASN A 96 -4.89 -8.39 7.02
CA ASN A 96 -5.19 -9.60 7.80
C ASN A 96 -6.45 -9.46 8.66
N ALA A 97 -6.68 -8.30 9.28
CA ALA A 97 -7.89 -8.05 10.06
C ALA A 97 -9.16 -8.07 9.17
N VAL A 98 -9.12 -7.45 7.99
CA VAL A 98 -10.22 -7.49 7.02
C VAL A 98 -10.54 -8.92 6.59
N PHE A 99 -9.52 -9.72 6.28
CA PHE A 99 -9.74 -11.11 5.87
C PHE A 99 -10.26 -11.98 7.00
N GLN A 100 -9.78 -11.78 8.22
CA GLN A 100 -10.29 -12.52 9.37
C GLN A 100 -11.78 -12.24 9.59
N TYR A 101 -12.24 -10.99 9.41
CA TYR A 101 -13.66 -10.67 9.44
C TYR A 101 -14.44 -11.40 8.35
N CYS A 102 -14.04 -11.24 7.08
CA CYS A 102 -14.75 -11.85 5.97
C CYS A 102 -14.77 -13.40 6.04
N ARG A 103 -13.73 -14.02 6.63
CA ARG A 103 -13.71 -15.45 6.92
C ARG A 103 -14.49 -15.84 8.17
N GLY A 104 -14.50 -15.01 9.22
CA GLY A 104 -15.23 -15.27 10.47
C GLY A 104 -16.74 -15.43 10.24
N GLN A 105 -17.28 -14.74 9.24
CA GLN A 105 -18.65 -14.95 8.75
C GLN A 105 -18.86 -16.33 8.10
N ILE A 106 -17.79 -16.97 7.58
CA ILE A 106 -17.83 -18.25 6.86
C ILE A 106 -17.44 -19.42 7.78
N ASN A 107 -16.52 -19.23 8.74
CA ASN A 107 -16.04 -20.29 9.63
C ASN A 107 -15.47 -19.75 10.98
N PRO A 108 -16.25 -19.79 12.09
CA PRO A 108 -15.91 -19.13 13.35
C PRO A 108 -14.83 -19.80 14.21
N GLN A 109 -14.21 -20.90 13.76
CA GLN A 109 -13.39 -21.79 14.62
C GLN A 109 -11.87 -21.54 14.63
N ARG A 110 -11.32 -20.45 14.07
CA ARG A 110 -9.86 -20.22 14.07
C ARG A 110 -9.38 -19.15 15.05
N THR A 111 -8.41 -19.56 15.87
CA THR A 111 -7.53 -18.77 16.73
C THR A 111 -6.68 -17.78 15.92
N GLY A 112 -7.30 -16.68 15.48
CA GLY A 112 -6.59 -15.52 14.95
C GLY A 112 -5.98 -14.64 16.05
N GLU A 113 -4.99 -13.83 15.69
CA GLU A 113 -4.53 -12.70 16.51
C GLU A 113 -5.73 -11.82 16.86
N SER A 114 -5.93 -11.46 18.13
CA SER A 114 -7.11 -10.69 18.53
C SER A 114 -7.12 -9.32 17.84
N SER A 115 -8.32 -8.81 17.47
CA SER A 115 -8.43 -7.47 16.87
C SER A 115 -7.77 -6.39 17.74
N ALA A 116 -7.88 -6.49 19.07
CA ALA A 116 -7.22 -5.58 20.01
C ALA A 116 -5.69 -5.60 19.86
N THR A 117 -5.10 -6.79 19.64
CA THR A 117 -3.67 -6.94 19.34
C THR A 117 -3.32 -6.31 17.99
N CYS A 118 -4.14 -6.51 16.95
CA CYS A 118 -3.93 -5.88 15.65
C CYS A 118 -3.96 -4.34 15.74
N ILE A 119 -4.99 -3.77 16.37
CA ILE A 119 -5.13 -2.32 16.57
C ILE A 119 -3.94 -1.78 17.36
N SER A 120 -3.50 -2.47 18.42
CA SER A 120 -2.30 -2.09 19.18
C SER A 120 -1.05 -2.03 18.29
N ARG A 121 -0.85 -3.03 17.42
CA ARG A 121 0.29 -3.05 16.49
C ARG A 121 0.18 -1.97 15.41
N LEU A 122 -1.01 -1.69 14.91
CA LEU A 122 -1.23 -0.57 13.98
C LEU A 122 -0.88 0.77 14.63
N ARG A 123 -1.26 0.99 15.91
CA ARG A 123 -0.85 2.16 16.68
C ARG A 123 0.67 2.26 16.87
N GLN A 124 1.36 1.13 17.07
CA GLN A 124 2.83 1.13 17.11
C GLN A 124 3.45 1.55 15.77
N GLN A 125 2.86 1.15 14.64
CA GLN A 125 3.31 1.60 13.31
C GLN A 125 2.98 3.08 13.09
N ALA A 126 1.84 3.57 13.58
CA ALA A 126 1.48 4.98 13.53
C ALA A 126 2.47 5.85 14.30
N ALA A 127 2.89 5.44 15.49
CA ALA A 127 3.90 6.15 16.28
C ALA A 127 5.26 6.23 15.55
N LYS A 128 5.69 5.15 14.88
CA LYS A 128 6.91 5.17 14.04
C LYS A 128 6.76 6.11 12.84
N LEU A 129 5.55 6.22 12.31
CA LEU A 129 5.27 7.11 11.19
C LEU A 129 5.26 8.58 11.62
N ASP A 130 4.77 8.87 12.82
CA ASP A 130 4.86 10.20 13.44
C ASP A 130 6.33 10.62 13.63
N GLU A 131 7.16 9.70 14.14
CA GLU A 131 8.60 9.91 14.26
C GLU A 131 9.25 10.17 12.89
N TRP A 132 8.91 9.36 11.88
CA TRP A 132 9.39 9.57 10.51
C TRP A 132 9.03 10.95 9.97
N LEU A 133 7.79 11.40 10.20
CA LEU A 133 7.31 12.71 9.76
C LEU A 133 8.04 13.86 10.47
N ALA A 134 8.35 13.69 11.77
CA ALA A 134 9.11 14.67 12.54
C ALA A 134 10.56 14.84 12.02
N TYR A 135 11.15 13.80 11.43
CA TYR A 135 12.47 13.85 10.79
C TYR A 135 12.45 14.32 9.33
N LEU A 136 11.28 14.63 8.76
CA LEU A 136 11.17 15.01 7.36
C LEU A 136 11.64 16.46 7.14
N PRO A 137 12.68 16.70 6.31
CA PRO A 137 13.20 18.04 6.09
C PRO A 137 12.17 18.93 5.36
N PRO A 138 12.22 20.26 5.53
CA PRO A 138 11.27 21.19 4.90
C PRO A 138 11.16 21.02 3.37
N ALA A 139 12.25 20.66 2.70
CA ALA A 139 12.26 20.43 1.25
C ALA A 139 11.43 19.20 0.83
N GLU A 140 11.14 18.26 1.73
CA GLU A 140 10.35 17.06 1.46
C GLU A 140 8.91 17.17 2.00
N GLN A 141 8.55 18.28 2.64
CA GLN A 141 7.19 18.57 3.12
C GLN A 141 6.26 18.98 1.96
N PRO A 142 4.94 18.76 2.09
CA PRO A 142 3.96 19.23 1.10
C PRO A 142 3.92 20.75 1.07
N ILE A 143 3.80 21.30 -0.14
CA ILE A 143 3.59 22.72 -0.39
C ILE A 143 2.14 22.89 -0.80
N TYR A 144 1.38 23.64 0.01
CA TYR A 144 -0.04 23.86 -0.22
C TYR A 144 -0.23 25.07 -1.13
N GLY A 145 -0.91 24.86 -2.25
CA GLY A 145 -1.30 25.90 -3.19
C GLY A 145 -2.72 26.42 -2.93
N PRO A 146 -3.25 27.23 -3.87
CA PRO A 146 -4.63 27.70 -3.78
C PRO A 146 -5.62 26.53 -3.78
N SER A 147 -6.79 26.77 -3.19
CA SER A 147 -7.92 25.86 -3.28
C SER A 147 -8.38 25.71 -4.72
N ASP A 148 -8.63 24.47 -5.10
CA ASP A 148 -9.29 24.14 -6.36
C ASP A 148 -10.78 24.57 -6.33
N PRO A 149 -11.53 24.42 -7.43
CA PRO A 149 -12.97 24.74 -7.47
C PRO A 149 -13.83 23.95 -6.48
N THR A 150 -13.32 22.86 -5.90
CA THR A 150 -13.98 22.06 -4.86
C THR A 150 -13.66 22.53 -3.44
N GLY A 151 -12.84 23.57 -3.31
CA GLY A 151 -12.42 24.15 -2.02
C GLY A 151 -11.21 23.49 -1.39
N SER A 152 -10.66 22.43 -2.01
CA SER A 152 -9.53 21.67 -1.48
C SER A 152 -8.20 22.27 -1.92
N PRO A 153 -7.22 22.51 -1.03
CA PRO A 153 -5.93 23.05 -1.42
C PRO A 153 -5.18 22.05 -2.29
N THR A 154 -4.63 22.54 -3.40
CA THR A 154 -3.70 21.79 -4.25
C THR A 154 -2.43 21.45 -3.46
N ILE A 155 -1.85 20.28 -3.72
CA ILE A 155 -0.63 19.82 -3.04
C ILE A 155 0.45 19.61 -4.11
N HIS A 156 1.61 20.22 -3.92
CA HIS A 156 2.78 19.99 -4.75
C HIS A 156 4.03 19.78 -3.90
N PHE A 157 5.10 19.28 -4.50
CA PHE A 157 6.37 19.01 -3.83
C PHE A 157 7.53 19.55 -4.63
N SER A 158 8.64 19.84 -3.95
CA SER A 158 9.88 20.30 -4.57
C SER A 158 10.50 19.28 -5.54
N SER A 159 10.14 18.00 -5.41
CA SER A 159 10.65 16.92 -6.24
C SER A 159 9.69 15.72 -6.28
N HIS A 160 9.78 14.94 -7.35
CA HIS A 160 9.06 13.68 -7.50
C HIS A 160 9.33 12.69 -6.35
N ASP A 161 10.58 12.58 -5.90
CA ASP A 161 10.95 11.68 -4.81
C ASP A 161 10.30 12.07 -3.48
N ALA A 162 10.17 13.38 -3.22
CA ALA A 162 9.49 13.89 -2.04
C ALA A 162 7.98 13.57 -2.09
N ALA A 163 7.34 13.83 -3.23
CA ALA A 163 5.93 13.48 -3.44
C ALA A 163 5.67 11.98 -3.22
N LEU A 164 6.52 11.12 -3.80
CA LEU A 164 6.38 9.68 -3.69
C LEU A 164 6.61 9.18 -2.25
N ASN A 165 7.63 9.69 -1.56
CA ASN A 165 7.87 9.35 -0.16
C ASN A 165 6.70 9.77 0.75
N TYR A 166 6.15 10.95 0.51
CA TYR A 166 5.00 11.44 1.26
C TYR A 166 3.73 10.65 0.93
N ALA A 167 3.56 10.19 -0.31
CA ALA A 167 2.47 9.29 -0.68
C ALA A 167 2.57 7.93 0.04
N TYR A 168 3.77 7.39 0.27
CA TYR A 168 3.94 6.21 1.13
C TYR A 168 3.50 6.47 2.57
N HIS A 169 3.80 7.66 3.11
CA HIS A 169 3.31 8.07 4.42
C HIS A 169 1.77 8.12 4.43
N VAL A 170 1.16 8.73 3.42
CA VAL A 170 -0.32 8.81 3.33
C VAL A 170 -0.95 7.43 3.25
N VAL A 171 -0.44 6.53 2.42
CA VAL A 171 -0.97 5.15 2.35
C VAL A 171 -0.75 4.40 3.67
N ALA A 172 0.37 4.61 4.34
CA ALA A 172 0.57 4.05 5.67
C ALA A 172 -0.48 4.56 6.67
N ARG A 173 -0.85 5.86 6.65
CA ARG A 173 -1.95 6.41 7.47
C ARG A 173 -3.29 5.79 7.15
N ILE A 174 -3.65 5.68 5.87
CA ILE A 174 -4.88 5.02 5.41
C ILE A 174 -4.98 3.61 6.01
N MET A 175 -3.87 2.86 6.04
CA MET A 175 -3.84 1.49 6.59
C MET A 175 -3.84 1.44 8.12
N GLN A 176 -3.50 2.54 8.80
CA GLN A 176 -3.44 2.65 10.25
C GLN A 176 -4.75 3.11 10.88
N CYS A 177 -5.66 3.72 10.10
CA CYS A 177 -7.01 4.00 10.53
C CYS A 177 -7.69 2.72 11.02
N SER A 178 -8.21 2.77 12.25
CA SER A 178 -8.79 1.62 12.95
C SER A 178 -10.31 1.66 13.05
N ASP A 179 -10.93 2.76 12.62
CA ASP A 179 -12.36 3.00 12.78
C ASP A 179 -13.17 1.99 11.96
N PHE A 180 -12.75 1.78 10.71
CA PHE A 180 -13.30 0.70 9.89
C PHE A 180 -13.08 -0.69 10.50
N LEU A 181 -11.91 -0.98 11.09
CA LEU A 181 -11.70 -2.29 11.74
C LEU A 181 -12.63 -2.47 12.94
N THR A 182 -12.96 -1.38 13.64
CA THR A 182 -13.92 -1.38 14.75
C THR A 182 -15.36 -1.58 14.25
N LEU A 183 -15.72 -0.99 13.10
CA LEU A 183 -17.00 -1.24 12.41
C LEU A 183 -17.19 -2.73 12.13
N LEU A 184 -16.17 -3.38 11.56
CA LEU A 184 -16.21 -4.81 11.25
C LEU A 184 -16.50 -5.65 12.50
N GLN A 185 -16.09 -5.23 13.68
CA GLN A 185 -16.37 -5.96 14.92
C GLN A 185 -17.78 -5.76 15.46
N ASN A 186 -18.41 -4.62 15.14
CA ASN A 186 -19.75 -4.24 15.61
C ASN A 186 -20.62 -3.77 14.43
N PRO A 187 -21.09 -4.69 13.56
CA PRO A 187 -21.80 -4.34 12.32
C PRO A 187 -23.10 -3.56 12.56
N HIS A 188 -23.71 -3.71 13.75
CA HIS A 188 -24.96 -3.04 14.13
C HIS A 188 -24.77 -1.61 14.64
N SER A 189 -23.55 -1.08 14.66
CA SER A 189 -23.27 0.29 15.07
C SER A 189 -23.61 1.27 13.93
N THR A 190 -24.84 1.80 13.94
CA THR A 190 -25.30 2.84 12.99
C THR A 190 -24.58 4.18 13.12
N LEU A 191 -23.76 4.35 14.17
CA LEU A 191 -23.00 5.57 14.46
C LEU A 191 -21.93 5.91 13.41
N LEU A 192 -21.47 4.92 12.64
CA LEU A 192 -20.30 5.07 11.74
C LEU A 192 -20.65 5.37 10.28
N ASP A 193 -21.94 5.42 9.92
CA ASP A 193 -22.39 5.78 8.57
C ASP A 193 -22.60 7.30 8.38
N HIS A 194 -22.54 8.08 9.45
CA HIS A 194 -22.84 9.52 9.43
C HIS A 194 -21.63 10.44 9.57
N GLU A 195 -20.48 9.94 10.03
CA GLU A 195 -19.26 10.74 10.18
C GLU A 195 -18.34 10.59 8.96
N PRO A 196 -17.71 11.69 8.49
CA PRO A 196 -16.70 11.61 7.45
C PRO A 196 -15.54 10.74 7.94
N GLN A 197 -15.30 9.63 7.24
CA GLN A 197 -14.30 8.66 7.64
C GLN A 197 -12.89 9.24 7.45
N GLU A 198 -12.03 9.07 8.45
CA GLU A 198 -10.64 9.53 8.42
C GLU A 198 -9.91 8.96 7.20
N GLU A 199 -10.21 7.71 6.84
CA GLU A 199 -9.70 7.02 5.66
C GLU A 199 -9.97 7.81 4.38
N ASP A 200 -11.20 8.30 4.18
CA ASP A 200 -11.59 9.04 2.97
C ASP A 200 -10.82 10.35 2.85
N ALA A 201 -10.57 11.06 3.96
CA ALA A 201 -9.78 12.29 3.96
C ALA A 201 -8.30 12.03 3.59
N TRP A 202 -7.74 10.93 4.06
CA TRP A 202 -6.39 10.52 3.67
C TRP A 202 -6.31 10.05 2.22
N VAL A 203 -7.32 9.32 1.73
CA VAL A 203 -7.39 8.93 0.31
C VAL A 203 -7.53 10.17 -0.58
N GLN A 204 -8.33 11.16 -0.19
CA GLN A 204 -8.40 12.43 -0.92
C GLN A 204 -7.04 13.16 -0.92
N THR A 205 -6.29 13.06 0.17
CA THR A 205 -4.92 13.59 0.21
C THR A 205 -4.00 12.86 -0.77
N LEU A 206 -4.11 11.54 -0.89
CA LEU A 206 -3.37 10.77 -1.89
C LEU A 206 -3.74 11.20 -3.32
N VAL A 207 -5.02 11.39 -3.61
CA VAL A 207 -5.51 11.88 -4.91
C VAL A 207 -4.90 13.24 -5.24
N ARG A 208 -4.90 14.17 -4.29
CA ARG A 208 -4.29 15.50 -4.47
C ARG A 208 -2.78 15.44 -4.72
N ILE A 209 -2.07 14.52 -4.06
CA ILE A 209 -0.64 14.30 -4.32
C ILE A 209 -0.42 13.86 -5.77
N VAL A 210 -1.17 12.87 -6.26
CA VAL A 210 -0.97 12.36 -7.62
C VAL A 210 -1.39 13.35 -8.70
N GLN A 211 -2.40 14.18 -8.43
CA GLN A 211 -2.80 15.29 -9.32
C GLN A 211 -1.72 16.39 -9.39
N GLY A 212 -0.98 16.61 -8.30
CA GLY A 212 0.13 17.56 -8.25
C GLY A 212 1.45 17.04 -8.83
N THR A 213 1.50 15.80 -9.31
CA THR A 213 2.71 15.18 -9.87
C THR A 213 2.66 15.06 -11.39
N ASP A 214 3.83 15.16 -12.03
CA ASP A 214 3.96 14.93 -13.46
C ASP A 214 3.89 13.43 -13.80
N MET A 215 2.90 13.04 -14.60
CA MET A 215 2.69 11.64 -15.00
C MET A 215 3.87 11.08 -15.78
N GLN A 216 4.49 11.88 -16.67
CA GLN A 216 5.63 11.42 -17.47
C GLN A 216 6.85 11.11 -16.59
N THR A 217 7.11 11.94 -15.60
CA THR A 217 8.13 11.72 -14.58
C THR A 217 7.82 10.47 -13.76
N SER A 218 6.54 10.23 -13.42
CA SER A 218 6.13 9.01 -12.72
C SER A 218 6.42 7.75 -13.53
N LEU A 219 6.06 7.74 -14.82
CA LEU A 219 6.32 6.61 -15.72
C LEU A 219 7.82 6.30 -15.85
N THR A 220 8.67 7.33 -15.95
CA THR A 220 10.11 7.15 -16.14
C THR A 220 10.85 6.81 -14.84
N ARG A 221 10.44 7.39 -13.70
CA ARG A 221 11.20 7.29 -12.44
C ARG A 221 10.71 6.22 -11.48
N ASN A 222 9.49 5.69 -11.64
CA ASN A 222 8.92 4.71 -10.70
C ASN A 222 9.22 3.23 -11.04
N SER A 223 10.06 2.96 -12.04
CA SER A 223 10.35 1.60 -12.52
C SER A 223 10.83 0.61 -11.43
N TYR A 224 11.45 1.10 -10.35
CA TYR A 224 12.00 0.28 -9.25
C TYR A 224 11.45 0.67 -7.87
N THR A 225 10.26 1.25 -7.85
CA THR A 225 9.57 1.70 -6.64
C THR A 225 8.15 1.16 -6.61
N ILE A 226 7.46 1.32 -5.49
CA ILE A 226 5.99 1.18 -5.48
C ILE A 226 5.46 2.47 -6.10
N GLY A 227 4.78 2.37 -7.24
CA GLY A 227 4.27 3.52 -7.99
C GLY A 227 2.92 4.02 -7.50
N PHE A 228 2.51 5.18 -7.99
CA PHE A 228 1.23 5.80 -7.62
C PHE A 228 0.03 4.93 -7.97
N THR A 229 0.08 4.16 -9.05
CA THR A 229 -0.94 3.18 -9.46
C THR A 229 -1.21 2.18 -8.34
N GLY A 230 -0.15 1.59 -7.77
CA GLY A 230 -0.26 0.65 -6.66
C GLY A 230 -0.73 1.31 -5.36
N LEU A 231 -0.34 2.55 -5.11
CA LEU A 231 -0.78 3.32 -3.94
C LEU A 231 -2.26 3.69 -4.01
N LEU A 232 -2.74 4.10 -5.19
CA LEU A 232 -4.15 4.43 -5.43
C LEU A 232 -5.05 3.19 -5.31
N LEU A 233 -4.58 2.04 -5.79
CA LEU A 233 -5.25 0.75 -5.56
C LEU A 233 -5.36 0.41 -4.08
N ALA A 234 -4.32 0.70 -3.29
CA ALA A 234 -4.35 0.52 -1.85
C ALA A 234 -5.37 1.46 -1.17
N GLY A 235 -5.37 2.73 -1.59
CA GLY A 235 -6.27 3.75 -1.07
C GLY A 235 -7.74 3.46 -1.37
N ILE A 236 -8.08 3.10 -2.61
CA ILE A 236 -9.47 2.88 -3.00
C ILE A 236 -10.12 1.71 -2.25
N LEU A 237 -9.33 0.71 -1.82
CA LEU A 237 -9.80 -0.41 -1.00
C LEU A 237 -10.09 -0.01 0.46
N ARG A 238 -9.78 1.21 0.86
CA ARG A 238 -10.14 1.76 2.17
C ARG A 238 -11.08 2.96 2.08
N CYS A 239 -11.43 3.33 0.85
CA CYS A 239 -12.31 4.45 0.56
C CYS A 239 -13.77 3.99 0.44
N ARG A 240 -14.70 4.72 1.05
CA ARG A 240 -16.15 4.51 0.91
C ARG A 240 -16.80 5.59 0.03
N SER A 241 -16.09 6.67 -0.28
CA SER A 241 -16.57 7.72 -1.17
C SER A 241 -16.49 7.33 -2.64
N LEU A 242 -17.64 7.37 -3.32
CA LEU A 242 -17.70 7.14 -4.77
C LEU A 242 -17.03 8.29 -5.54
N SER A 243 -17.16 9.53 -5.07
CA SER A 243 -16.54 10.69 -5.71
C SER A 243 -15.02 10.53 -5.81
N VAL A 244 -14.38 10.22 -4.68
CA VAL A 244 -12.93 10.00 -4.62
C VAL A 244 -12.53 8.80 -5.48
N GLY A 245 -13.32 7.72 -5.46
CA GLY A 245 -13.11 6.56 -6.32
C GLY A 245 -13.14 6.89 -7.83
N LEU A 246 -14.02 7.81 -8.25
CA LEU A 246 -14.10 8.27 -9.65
C LEU A 246 -12.91 9.18 -10.01
N GLU A 247 -12.41 10.00 -9.09
CA GLU A 247 -11.18 10.78 -9.30
C GLU A 247 -9.97 9.86 -9.51
N ILE A 248 -9.86 8.78 -8.73
CA ILE A 248 -8.82 7.75 -8.91
C ILE A 248 -8.95 7.08 -10.28
N GLU A 249 -10.17 6.70 -10.67
CA GLU A 249 -10.45 6.09 -11.98
C GLU A 249 -10.04 7.02 -13.12
N GLN A 250 -10.39 8.30 -13.04
CA GLN A 250 -10.06 9.31 -14.05
C GLN A 250 -8.54 9.52 -14.17
N TRP A 251 -7.82 9.57 -13.05
CA TRP A 251 -6.37 9.69 -13.07
C TRP A 251 -5.72 8.47 -13.74
N LEU A 252 -6.18 7.25 -13.40
CA LEU A 252 -5.68 6.00 -14.01
C LEU A 252 -6.00 5.90 -15.50
N GLN A 253 -7.19 6.35 -15.92
CA GLN A 253 -7.55 6.42 -17.34
C GLN A 253 -6.61 7.38 -18.08
N THR A 254 -6.39 8.57 -17.54
CA THR A 254 -5.48 9.57 -18.12
C THR A 254 -4.05 9.02 -18.23
N LEU A 255 -3.59 8.29 -17.20
CA LEU A 255 -2.30 7.62 -17.24
C LEU A 255 -2.25 6.54 -18.33
N LEU A 256 -3.31 5.72 -18.47
CA LEU A 256 -3.40 4.67 -19.49
C LEU A 256 -3.43 5.23 -20.92
N ASP A 257 -4.02 6.40 -21.11
CA ASP A 257 -4.09 7.07 -22.42
C ASP A 257 -2.70 7.50 -22.93
N LEU A 258 -1.70 7.62 -22.04
CA LEU A 258 -0.28 7.79 -22.40
C LEU A 258 0.38 6.49 -22.89
N GLN A 259 -0.39 5.39 -22.97
CA GLN A 259 0.01 4.04 -23.38
C GLN A 259 1.18 3.42 -22.59
N PRO A 260 1.29 3.59 -21.26
CA PRO A 260 2.25 2.84 -20.48
C PRO A 260 1.81 1.38 -20.34
N THR A 261 2.79 0.48 -20.29
CA THR A 261 2.52 -0.92 -19.92
C THR A 261 2.40 -1.07 -18.40
N GLU A 262 3.29 -0.42 -17.65
CA GLU A 262 3.37 -0.49 -16.19
C GLU A 262 3.80 0.86 -15.58
N GLU A 263 3.38 1.10 -14.34
CA GLU A 263 3.89 2.17 -13.48
C GLU A 263 4.14 1.59 -12.08
N GLY A 264 5.34 1.72 -11.54
CA GLY A 264 5.66 1.13 -10.24
C GLY A 264 5.69 -0.40 -10.21
N ALA A 265 6.04 -1.06 -11.33
CA ALA A 265 5.92 -2.50 -11.55
C ALA A 265 4.48 -3.06 -11.47
N PHE A 266 3.47 -2.18 -11.64
CA PHE A 266 2.06 -2.55 -11.73
C PHE A 266 1.47 -2.23 -13.11
N PRO A 267 0.74 -3.16 -13.75
CA PRO A 267 0.06 -2.90 -15.01
C PRO A 267 -1.08 -1.92 -14.79
N VAL A 268 -1.02 -0.80 -15.52
CA VAL A 268 -1.98 0.29 -15.35
C VAL A 268 -3.39 -0.18 -15.74
N TYR A 269 -3.53 -0.93 -16.83
CA TYR A 269 -4.83 -1.44 -17.30
C TYR A 269 -5.50 -2.42 -16.31
N GLN A 270 -4.71 -3.27 -15.62
CA GLN A 270 -5.26 -4.19 -14.62
C GLN A 270 -5.78 -3.43 -13.42
N THR A 271 -4.99 -2.46 -12.94
CA THR A 271 -5.38 -1.60 -11.82
C THR A 271 -6.64 -0.80 -12.15
N LEU A 272 -6.71 -0.18 -13.33
CA LEU A 272 -7.89 0.55 -13.79
C LEU A 272 -9.13 -0.35 -13.83
N SER A 273 -9.02 -1.55 -14.40
CA SER A 273 -10.15 -2.49 -14.49
C SER A 273 -10.69 -2.88 -13.11
N VAL A 274 -9.80 -3.05 -12.14
CA VAL A 274 -10.18 -3.38 -10.75
C VAL A 274 -10.82 -2.18 -10.06
N VAL A 275 -10.28 -0.98 -10.24
CA VAL A 275 -10.84 0.28 -9.72
C VAL A 275 -12.25 0.50 -10.26
N GLN A 276 -12.46 0.31 -11.57
CA GLN A 276 -13.77 0.38 -12.20
C GLN A 276 -14.75 -0.63 -11.59
N ALA A 277 -14.31 -1.87 -11.35
CA ALA A 277 -15.15 -2.87 -10.72
C ALA A 277 -15.53 -2.50 -9.27
N ILE A 278 -14.59 -1.95 -8.50
CA ILE A 278 -14.84 -1.44 -7.14
C ILE A 278 -15.86 -0.30 -7.17
N ASN A 279 -15.68 0.68 -8.05
CA ASN A 279 -16.61 1.81 -8.19
C ASN A 279 -18.02 1.35 -8.58
N ARG A 280 -18.15 0.35 -9.46
CA ARG A 280 -19.45 -0.26 -9.78
C ARG A 280 -20.13 -0.91 -8.58
N GLN A 281 -19.38 -1.62 -7.72
CA GLN A 281 -19.94 -2.17 -6.48
C GLN A 281 -20.35 -1.04 -5.52
N ARG A 282 -19.52 -0.01 -5.39
CA ARG A 282 -19.79 1.13 -4.51
C ARG A 282 -21.02 1.92 -4.94
N ALA A 283 -21.23 2.10 -6.25
CA ALA A 283 -22.42 2.75 -6.81
C ALA A 283 -23.74 2.06 -6.44
N VAL A 284 -23.71 0.75 -6.15
CA VAL A 284 -24.88 -0.01 -5.67
C VAL A 284 -24.88 -0.22 -4.15
N GLY A 285 -24.10 0.56 -3.41
CA GLY A 285 -24.07 0.54 -1.94
C GLY A 285 -23.24 -0.60 -1.34
N ARG A 286 -22.29 -1.17 -2.08
CA ARG A 286 -21.38 -2.22 -1.60
C ARG A 286 -19.96 -1.68 -1.50
N ASP A 287 -19.44 -1.62 -0.28
CA ASP A 287 -18.06 -1.22 -0.02
C ASP A 287 -17.13 -2.41 -0.22
N VAL A 288 -16.03 -2.23 -0.95
CA VAL A 288 -15.02 -3.27 -1.19
C VAL A 288 -13.77 -2.94 -0.39
N PHE A 289 -13.35 -3.88 0.46
CA PHE A 289 -12.17 -3.73 1.32
C PHE A 289 -11.02 -4.66 0.95
N ALA A 290 -11.27 -5.69 0.15
CA ALA A 290 -10.19 -6.46 -0.43
C ALA A 290 -10.57 -7.12 -1.74
N VAL A 291 -9.55 -7.40 -2.54
CA VAL A 291 -9.66 -8.08 -3.82
C VAL A 291 -8.57 -9.16 -3.89
N THR A 292 -8.95 -10.39 -4.20
CA THR A 292 -8.01 -11.52 -4.37
C THR A 292 -8.31 -12.31 -5.62
N GLN A 293 -7.39 -13.18 -6.02
CA GLN A 293 -7.66 -14.23 -6.99
C GLN A 293 -8.13 -15.51 -6.29
N PRO A 294 -9.03 -16.29 -6.92
CA PRO A 294 -9.51 -17.55 -6.33
C PRO A 294 -8.42 -18.63 -6.21
N VAL A 295 -7.43 -18.59 -7.09
CA VAL A 295 -6.28 -19.50 -7.09
C VAL A 295 -5.04 -18.66 -7.35
N ASP A 296 -3.97 -18.89 -6.58
CA ASP A 296 -2.67 -18.29 -6.88
C ASP A 296 -2.15 -18.96 -8.16
N ASP A 297 -1.84 -18.18 -9.18
CA ASP A 297 -1.20 -18.68 -10.41
C ASP A 297 0.27 -19.09 -10.18
N GLY A 298 0.68 -19.18 -8.91
CA GLY A 298 2.01 -19.58 -8.45
C GLY A 298 3.10 -18.57 -8.77
N GLY A 299 2.75 -17.41 -9.34
CA GLY A 299 3.76 -16.56 -9.91
C GLY A 299 3.73 -16.45 -11.42
N GLY A 300 2.89 -17.18 -12.14
CA GLY A 300 3.04 -17.34 -13.58
C GLY A 300 4.46 -17.83 -13.97
N SER A 301 4.62 -18.32 -15.19
CA SER A 301 5.95 -18.57 -15.75
C SER A 301 6.34 -17.35 -16.59
N PRO A 302 7.40 -16.56 -16.31
CA PRO A 302 8.14 -16.31 -15.07
C PRO A 302 7.96 -14.84 -14.59
N LYS A 303 7.46 -14.61 -13.36
CA LYS A 303 7.43 -13.29 -12.68
C LYS A 303 8.83 -12.78 -12.35
N VAL A 304 9.70 -12.44 -13.30
CA VAL A 304 11.01 -11.85 -12.98
C VAL A 304 10.87 -10.34 -12.73
N THR A 305 10.06 -9.61 -13.50
CA THR A 305 9.90 -8.16 -13.36
C THR A 305 8.55 -7.57 -13.79
N ALA A 306 7.67 -8.32 -14.46
CA ALA A 306 6.44 -7.77 -15.05
C ALA A 306 5.20 -8.51 -14.54
N TYR A 307 4.20 -7.75 -14.07
CA TYR A 307 2.89 -8.31 -13.68
C TYR A 307 2.01 -8.59 -14.90
N ASN A 308 2.40 -8.06 -16.08
CA ASN A 308 1.79 -8.36 -17.37
C ASN A 308 1.75 -9.84 -17.75
N SER A 309 2.43 -10.72 -17.01
CA SER A 309 2.35 -12.17 -17.19
C SER A 309 1.21 -12.83 -16.41
N GLN A 310 0.50 -12.11 -15.53
CA GLN A 310 -0.66 -12.65 -14.80
C GLN A 310 -1.95 -12.43 -15.61
N SER A 311 -2.56 -13.53 -16.03
CA SER A 311 -3.90 -13.49 -16.63
C SER A 311 -4.96 -13.43 -15.53
N ILE A 312 -5.37 -12.23 -15.14
CA ILE A 312 -6.47 -12.03 -14.17
C ILE A 312 -7.81 -12.26 -14.90
N SER A 313 -8.35 -13.47 -14.81
CA SER A 313 -9.65 -13.83 -15.39
C SER A 313 -10.81 -13.80 -14.39
N CYS A 314 -10.50 -13.92 -13.09
CA CYS A 314 -11.49 -13.96 -12.03
C CYS A 314 -10.96 -13.23 -10.78
N LEU A 315 -11.83 -12.44 -10.14
CA LEU A 315 -11.54 -11.71 -8.92
C LEU A 315 -12.62 -11.98 -7.89
N MET A 316 -12.19 -12.16 -6.64
CA MET A 316 -13.05 -12.26 -5.47
C MET A 316 -13.01 -10.94 -4.72
N PHE A 317 -14.19 -10.34 -4.54
CA PHE A 317 -14.36 -9.08 -3.81
C PHE A 317 -14.85 -9.37 -2.39
N TYR A 318 -14.18 -8.79 -1.41
CA TYR A 318 -14.54 -8.88 0.00
C TYR A 318 -14.92 -7.50 0.50
N GLY A 319 -16.05 -7.40 1.18
CA GLY A 319 -16.69 -6.11 1.38
C GLY A 319 -17.85 -6.14 2.36
N TYR A 320 -18.48 -4.99 2.48
CA TYR A 320 -19.64 -4.76 3.33
C TYR A 320 -20.81 -4.26 2.47
N CYS A 321 -22.00 -4.79 2.71
CA CYS A 321 -23.21 -4.36 2.03
C CYS A 321 -24.01 -3.45 2.96
N ARG A 322 -24.07 -2.14 2.64
CA ARG A 322 -24.74 -1.14 3.49
C ARG A 322 -26.24 -1.43 3.70
N GLN A 323 -26.86 -2.18 2.81
CA GLN A 323 -28.29 -2.54 2.88
C GLN A 323 -28.58 -3.77 3.75
N MET A 324 -27.60 -4.65 3.98
CA MET A 324 -27.84 -5.91 4.69
C MET A 324 -27.42 -5.90 6.16
N GLY A 325 -26.72 -4.84 6.60
CA GLY A 325 -26.24 -4.72 7.99
C GLY A 325 -25.02 -5.57 8.28
#